data_AF-A0A917EX79-F1
#
_entry.id   AF-A0A917EX79-F1
#
_cell.length_a   1.000
_cell.length_b   1.000
_cell.length_c   1.000
_cell.angle_alpha   90.00
_cell.angle_beta   90.00
_cell.angle_gamma   90.00
#
_symmetry.space_group_name_H-M   'P 1'
#
loop_
_entity.id
_entity.type
_entity.pdbx_description
1 polymer ?
#
loop_
_entity_poly.entity_id
_entity_poly.type
_entity_poly.pdbx_seq_one_letter_code
_entity_poly.pdbx_strand_id
1 'polypeptide(L)' 'MTYHDICERCEGCGADPLQPFHDAEVRICVECHGDGYVDVFEFRLPERLSA' A
#
# COMPACT_ATOMS: atom_id res chain seq x y z
N MET A 1 -8.06 12.05 -8.95
CA MET A 1 -7.74 12.55 -7.60
C MET A 1 -6.91 11.46 -6.95
N THR A 2 -5.78 11.81 -6.31
CA THR A 2 -4.97 10.83 -5.57
C THR A 2 -5.39 10.87 -4.11
N TYR A 3 -5.57 9.71 -3.51
CA TYR A 3 -5.72 9.58 -2.06
C TYR A 3 -4.82 8.45 -1.57
N HIS A 4 -4.36 8.56 -0.32
CA HIS A 4 -3.56 7.53 0.30
C HIS A 4 -4.51 6.50 0.92
N ASP A 5 -4.28 5.23 0.64
CA ASP A 5 -4.97 4.11 1.28
C ASP A 5 -3.99 3.33 2.16
N ILE A 6 -4.51 2.63 3.17
CA ILE A 6 -3.69 1.80 4.05
C ILE A 6 -3.10 0.65 3.22
N CYS A 7 -1.81 0.40 3.36
CA CYS A 7 -1.17 -0.74 2.70
C CYS A 7 -1.73 -2.04 3.26
N GLU A 8 -2.49 -2.76 2.45
CA GLU A 8 -3.16 -4.00 2.85
C GLU A 8 -2.16 -5.10 3.25
N ARG A 9 -1.00 -5.17 2.59
CA ARG A 9 0.03 -6.18 2.87
C ARG A 9 0.55 -6.10 4.30
N CYS A 10 0.88 -4.90 4.77
CA CYS A 10 1.45 -4.70 6.10
C CYS A 10 0.46 -4.12 7.12
N GLU A 11 -0.82 -4.01 6.76
CA GLU A 11 -1.89 -3.45 7.59
C GLU A 11 -1.52 -2.08 8.19
N GLY A 12 -0.79 -1.26 7.43
CA GLY A 12 -0.36 0.07 7.86
C GLY A 12 0.91 0.14 8.71
N CYS A 13 1.54 -0.98 9.07
CA CYS A 13 2.71 -0.95 9.97
C CYS A 13 4.04 -0.61 9.28
N GLY A 14 4.11 -0.69 7.95
CA GLY A 14 5.32 -0.39 7.17
C GLY A 14 6.39 -1.49 7.19
N ALA A 15 6.30 -2.50 8.06
CA ALA A 15 7.24 -3.62 8.11
C ALA A 15 6.83 -4.78 7.17
N ASP A 16 7.79 -5.58 6.73
CA ASP A 16 7.55 -6.80 5.96
C ASP A 16 6.81 -7.84 6.84
N PRO A 17 5.53 -8.16 6.56
CA PRO A 17 4.77 -9.11 7.36
C PRO A 17 5.33 -10.55 7.29
N LEU A 18 6.17 -10.84 6.29
CA LEU A 18 6.79 -12.16 6.11
C LEU A 18 8.19 -12.26 6.74
N GLN A 19 8.64 -11.22 7.45
CA GLN A 19 9.92 -11.28 8.14
C GLN A 19 9.88 -12.31 9.30
N PRO A 20 10.90 -13.17 9.44
CA PRO A 20 11.08 -14.01 10.61
C PRO A 20 11.25 -13.16 11.87
N PHE A 21 10.61 -13.56 12.97
CA PHE A 21 10.74 -12.91 14.28
C PHE A 21 12.15 -12.95 14.88
N HIS A 22 13.07 -13.71 14.28
CA HIS A 22 14.43 -13.93 14.78
C HIS A 22 15.48 -13.10 14.06
N ASP A 23 15.09 -12.36 13.02
CA ASP A 23 15.99 -11.44 12.34
C ASP A 23 16.17 -10.18 13.22
N ALA A 24 17.43 -9.79 13.44
CA ALA A 24 17.75 -8.60 14.22
C ALA A 24 17.46 -7.29 13.47
N GLU A 25 17.26 -7.38 12.15
CA GLU A 25 16.98 -6.25 11.27
C GLU A 25 15.52 -6.31 10.80
N VAL A 26 14.82 -5.18 10.97
CA VAL A 26 13.44 -5.04 10.47
C VAL A 26 13.49 -4.83 8.97
N ARG A 27 12.87 -5.73 8.22
CA ARG A 27 12.67 -5.57 6.77
C ARG A 27 11.47 -4.67 6.52
N ILE A 28 11.60 -3.78 5.54
CA ILE A 28 10.54 -2.85 5.16
C ILE A 28 9.54 -3.53 4.21
N CYS A 29 8.26 -3.14 4.31
CA CYS A 29 7.24 -3.59 3.37
C CYS A 29 7.56 -3.05 1.98
N VAL A 30 7.61 -3.94 0.99
CA VAL A 30 8.00 -3.58 -0.39
C VAL A 30 6.91 -2.82 -1.15
N GLU A 31 5.65 -2.90 -0.73
CA GLU A 31 4.53 -2.25 -1.42
C GLU A 31 4.39 -0.78 -1.03
N CYS A 32 4.53 -0.47 0.25
CA CYS A 32 4.46 0.89 0.78
C CYS A 32 5.83 1.49 1.10
N HIS A 33 6.92 0.78 0.79
CA HIS A 33 8.30 1.21 1.04
C HIS A 33 8.60 1.66 2.48
N GLY A 34 7.85 1.15 3.47
CA GLY A 34 7.98 1.53 4.87
C GLY A 34 6.95 2.53 5.37
N ASP A 35 6.16 3.15 4.49
CA ASP A 35 5.26 4.26 4.86
C ASP A 35 3.96 3.77 5.52
N GLY A 36 3.55 2.53 5.26
CA GLY A 36 2.28 1.98 5.71
C GLY A 36 1.08 2.38 4.84
N TYR A 37 1.27 3.24 3.83
CA TYR A 37 0.23 3.69 2.92
C TYR A 37 0.66 3.54 1.46
N VAL A 38 -0.30 3.47 0.55
CA VAL A 38 -0.08 3.44 -0.90
C VAL A 38 -0.91 4.52 -1.59
N ASP A 39 -0.38 5.10 -2.66
CA ASP A 39 -1.12 6.06 -3.49
C ASP A 39 -2.10 5.33 -4.39
N VAL A 40 -3.39 5.61 -4.23
CA VAL A 40 -4.45 5.07 -5.09
C VAL A 40 -4.87 6.13 -6.10
N PHE A 41 -4.80 5.75 -7.38
CA PHE A 41 -5.25 6.58 -8.49
C PHE A 41 -6.68 6.19 -8.87
N GLU A 42 -7.65 6.98 -8.42
CA GLU A 42 -9.02 6.82 -8.91
C GLU A 42 -9.14 7.47 -10.29
N PHE A 43 -9.16 6.64 -11.33
CA PHE A 43 -9.57 7.06 -12.67
C PHE A 43 -11.10 7.14 -12.70
N ARG A 44 -11.64 8.35 -12.55
CA ARG A 44 -13.03 8.58 -12.91
C ARG A 44 -13.17 8.39 -14.42
N LEU A 45 -13.74 7.26 -14.84
CA LEU A 45 -14.28 7.14 -16.19
C LEU A 45 -15.34 8.25 -16.35
N PRO A 46 -15.23 9.14 -17.34
CA PRO A 46 -16.31 10.09 -17.61
C PRO A 46 -17.58 9.29 -17.92
N GLU A 47 -18.70 9.66 -17.27
CA GLU A 47 -20.02 9.00 -17.33
C GLU A 47 -20.69 9.02 -18.72
N ARG A 48 -19.93 9.11 -19.82
CA ARG A 48 -20.43 9.23 -21.20
C ARG A 48 -19.95 8.11 -22.14
N LEU A 49 -19.87 6.87 -21.65
CA LEU A 49 -19.67 5.69 -22.50
C LEU A 49 -20.74 4.60 -22.31
N SER A 50 -21.89 4.93 -21.72
CA SER A 50 -23.12 4.15 -21.95
C SER A 50 -23.84 4.73 -23.18
N ALA A 51 -23.37 4.34 -24.37
CA ALA A 51 -24.10 4.49 -25.62
C ALA A 51 -24.89 3.21 -25.91
#